data_AF-A0A9D2YII0-F1
#
_entry.id   AF-A0A9D2YII0-F1
#
_cell.length_a   1.000
_cell.length_b   1.000
_cell.length_c   1.000
_cell.angle_alpha   90.00
_cell.angle_beta   90.00
_cell.angle_gamma   90.00
#
_symmetry.space_group_name_H-M   'P 1'
#
loop_
_entity.id
_entity.type
_entity.pdbx_description
1 polymer ?
#
loop_
_entity_poly.entity_id
_entity_poly.type
_entity_poly.pdbx_seq_one_letter_code
_entity_poly.pdbx_strand_id
1 'polypeptide(L)'
;LHHSHKVIPVDQSVDELKEQLESDLKSLQDKRSKHKQGSADQSTERRIRAEFNKIHQFLKEEEESRLPALREEEEQKRMTTSREMKRTQEQISSLSDSLSAVEDVRQKDNVTFLSSYEDTQTRTRIQSSVSDPQLVSGALIDVAKHLDNLSFRV
;
A
#
# COMPACT_ATOMS: atom_id res chain seq x y z
N LEU A 1 -46.87 37.28 -73.68
CA LEU A 1 -45.49 37.81 -73.70
C LEU A 1 -44.95 37.83 -72.28
N HIS A 2 -43.77 37.24 -72.06
CA HIS A 2 -43.04 37.30 -70.79
C HIS A 2 -42.18 38.57 -70.71
N HIS A 3 -42.80 39.75 -70.68
CA HIS A 3 -42.08 41.05 -70.70
C HIS A 3 -41.20 41.32 -69.47
N SER A 4 -41.38 40.56 -68.39
CA SER A 4 -40.64 40.69 -67.13
C SER A 4 -39.50 39.67 -66.97
N HIS A 5 -39.34 38.72 -67.90
CA HIS A 5 -38.32 37.68 -67.80
C HIS A 5 -37.25 37.89 -68.87
N LYS A 6 -36.01 38.04 -68.43
CA LYS A 6 -34.85 38.06 -69.31
C LYS A 6 -34.63 36.65 -69.84
N VAL A 7 -34.81 36.45 -71.15
CA VAL A 7 -34.50 35.17 -71.82
C VAL A 7 -32.99 35.09 -72.00
N ILE A 8 -32.39 34.05 -71.42
CA ILE A 8 -30.96 33.75 -71.54
C ILE A 8 -30.75 32.48 -72.37
N PRO A 9 -29.65 32.37 -73.13
CA PRO A 9 -29.31 31.17 -73.87
C PRO A 9 -29.20 29.96 -72.96
N VAL A 10 -29.62 28.80 -73.46
CA VAL A 10 -29.58 27.53 -72.71
C VAL A 10 -28.17 27.23 -72.21
N ASP A 11 -27.16 27.44 -73.05
CA ASP A 11 -25.75 27.17 -72.69
C ASP A 11 -25.31 28.01 -71.47
N GLN A 12 -25.69 29.29 -71.44
CA GLN A 12 -25.39 30.18 -70.31
C GLN A 12 -26.07 29.70 -69.01
N SER A 13 -27.33 29.26 -69.10
CA SER A 13 -28.05 28.73 -67.93
C SER A 13 -27.49 27.41 -67.42
N VAL A 14 -26.95 26.57 -68.32
CA VAL A 14 -26.32 25.30 -67.97
C VAL A 14 -25.02 25.52 -67.23
N ASP A 15 -24.21 26.49 -67.66
CA ASP A 15 -22.93 26.79 -67.00
C ASP A 15 -23.13 27.38 -65.60
N GLU A 16 -24.11 28.30 -65.42
CA GLU A 16 -24.49 28.81 -64.10
C GLU A 16 -24.95 27.70 -63.15
N LEU A 17 -25.73 26.73 -63.65
CA LEU A 17 -26.19 25.58 -62.86
C LEU A 17 -25.05 24.62 -62.51
N LYS A 18 -24.06 24.45 -63.39
CA LYS A 18 -22.86 23.62 -63.10
C LYS A 18 -21.99 24.25 -62.03
N GLU A 19 -21.73 25.57 -62.10
CA GLU A 19 -20.98 26.29 -61.06
C GLU A 19 -21.67 26.18 -59.70
N GLN A 20 -23.01 26.29 -59.67
CA GLN A 20 -23.78 26.10 -58.45
C GLN A 20 -23.63 24.66 -57.92
N LEU A 21 -23.66 23.65 -58.80
CA LEU A 21 -23.49 22.26 -58.42
C LEU A 21 -22.07 21.98 -57.86
N GLU A 22 -21.04 22.60 -58.42
CA GLU A 22 -19.66 22.50 -57.93
C GLU A 22 -19.50 23.14 -56.54
N SER A 23 -20.12 24.30 -56.32
CA SER A 23 -20.18 24.95 -55.01
C SER A 23 -20.87 24.07 -53.97
N ASP A 24 -22.02 23.49 -54.32
CA ASP A 24 -22.77 22.58 -53.45
C ASP A 24 -21.98 21.31 -53.15
N LEU A 25 -21.29 20.75 -54.15
CA LEU A 25 -20.43 19.58 -53.99
C LEU A 25 -19.27 19.87 -53.02
N LYS A 26 -18.65 21.04 -53.12
CA LYS A 26 -17.59 21.47 -52.19
C LYS A 26 -18.12 21.63 -50.76
N SER A 27 -19.29 22.25 -50.60
CA SER A 27 -19.98 22.38 -49.31
C SER A 27 -20.31 21.03 -48.67
N LEU A 28 -20.75 20.05 -49.47
CA LEU A 28 -21.02 18.69 -49.01
C LEU A 28 -19.74 17.94 -48.62
N GLN A 29 -18.64 18.11 -49.36
CA GLN A 29 -17.34 17.56 -49.01
C GLN A 29 -16.82 18.12 -47.68
N ASP A 30 -16.95 19.42 -47.45
CA ASP A 30 -16.57 20.08 -46.20
C ASP A 30 -17.46 19.65 -45.02
N LYS A 31 -18.76 19.46 -45.24
CA LYS A 31 -19.65 18.89 -44.21
C LYS A 31 -19.24 17.45 -43.87
N ARG A 32 -18.88 16.64 -44.87
CA ARG A 32 -18.45 15.25 -44.67
C ARG A 32 -17.13 15.18 -43.89
N SER A 33 -16.17 16.05 -44.18
CA SER A 33 -14.90 16.09 -43.45
C SER A 33 -15.10 16.50 -42.00
N LYS A 34 -15.92 17.53 -41.74
CA LYS A 34 -16.28 17.96 -40.37
C LYS A 34 -16.99 16.89 -39.55
N HIS A 35 -17.91 16.13 -40.15
CA HIS A 35 -18.59 15.03 -39.45
C HIS A 35 -17.63 13.87 -39.11
N LYS A 36 -16.68 13.56 -40.01
CA LYS A 36 -15.62 12.57 -39.73
C LYS A 36 -14.67 13.04 -38.63
N GLN A 37 -14.38 14.34 -38.58
CA GLN A 37 -13.46 14.92 -37.61
C GLN A 37 -14.11 15.08 -36.22
N GLY A 38 -15.42 15.31 -36.16
CA GLY A 38 -16.19 15.35 -34.91
C GLY A 38 -16.46 13.98 -34.29
N SER A 39 -16.24 12.87 -35.01
CA SER A 39 -16.67 11.53 -34.56
C SER A 39 -15.56 10.59 -34.08
N ALA A 40 -14.27 10.92 -34.20
CA ALA A 40 -13.22 9.89 -34.12
C ALA A 40 -12.31 9.87 -32.87
N ASP A 41 -11.77 10.99 -32.33
CA ASP A 41 -10.49 10.85 -31.60
C ASP A 41 -10.31 11.56 -30.24
N GLN A 42 -11.37 12.13 -29.66
CA GLN A 42 -11.38 12.55 -28.24
C GLN A 42 -12.57 11.93 -27.48
N SER A 43 -12.80 10.64 -27.72
CA SER A 43 -13.97 9.94 -27.19
C SER A 43 -13.97 9.92 -25.65
N THR A 44 -15.17 10.04 -25.07
CA THR A 44 -15.40 9.83 -23.62
C THR A 44 -14.77 8.52 -23.13
N GLU A 45 -14.70 7.49 -23.99
CA GLU A 45 -14.00 6.25 -23.72
C GLU A 45 -12.49 6.43 -23.42
N ARG A 46 -11.76 7.27 -24.17
CA ARG A 46 -10.36 7.58 -23.87
C ARG A 46 -10.21 8.25 -22.50
N ARG A 47 -11.14 9.13 -22.14
CA ARG A 47 -11.18 9.77 -20.80
C ARG A 47 -11.45 8.74 -19.70
N ILE A 48 -12.44 7.86 -19.89
CA ILE A 48 -12.73 6.77 -18.95
C ILE A 48 -11.49 5.89 -18.74
N ARG A 49 -10.86 5.44 -19.83
CA ARG A 49 -9.62 4.63 -19.77
C ARG A 49 -8.50 5.38 -19.04
N ALA A 50 -8.33 6.68 -19.30
CA ALA A 50 -7.32 7.48 -18.62
C ALA A 50 -7.56 7.61 -17.11
N GLU A 51 -8.81 7.81 -16.66
CA GLU A 51 -9.13 7.86 -15.23
C GLU A 51 -8.91 6.51 -14.54
N PHE A 52 -9.31 5.40 -15.17
CA PHE A 52 -9.02 4.07 -14.64
C PHE A 52 -7.52 3.78 -14.57
N ASN A 53 -6.75 4.20 -15.57
CA ASN A 53 -5.29 4.06 -15.54
C ASN A 53 -4.66 4.85 -14.38
N LYS A 54 -5.18 6.04 -14.05
CA LYS A 54 -4.74 6.78 -12.85
C LYS A 54 -5.06 6.04 -11.56
N ILE A 55 -6.25 5.46 -11.46
CA ILE A 55 -6.65 4.65 -10.30
C ILE A 55 -5.74 3.42 -10.18
N HIS A 56 -5.45 2.71 -11.27
CA HIS A 56 -4.52 1.57 -11.26
C HIS A 56 -3.11 1.97 -10.83
N GLN A 57 -2.61 3.11 -11.32
CA GLN A 57 -1.31 3.64 -10.92
C GLN A 57 -1.29 3.98 -9.43
N PHE A 58 -2.32 4.67 -8.93
CA PHE A 58 -2.47 5.00 -7.51
C PHE A 58 -2.50 3.72 -6.63
N LEU A 59 -3.29 2.72 -7.01
CA LEU A 59 -3.38 1.46 -6.25
C LEU A 59 -2.03 0.73 -6.20
N LYS A 60 -1.27 0.76 -7.30
CA LYS A 60 0.07 0.17 -7.36
C LYS A 60 1.04 0.92 -6.44
N GLU A 61 1.03 2.25 -6.46
CA GLU A 61 1.87 3.07 -5.57
C GLU A 61 1.51 2.86 -4.10
N GLU A 62 0.21 2.76 -3.78
CA GLU A 62 -0.30 2.47 -2.44
C GLU A 62 0.19 1.09 -1.96
N GLU A 63 0.12 0.06 -2.81
CA GLU A 63 0.65 -1.28 -2.52
C GLU A 63 2.18 -1.26 -2.31
N GLU A 64 2.92 -0.60 -3.22
CA GLU A 64 4.38 -0.46 -3.16
C GLU A 64 4.86 0.32 -1.93
N SER A 65 4.02 1.21 -1.38
CA SER A 65 4.30 1.93 -0.13
C SER A 65 3.98 1.10 1.12
N ARG A 66 2.85 0.38 1.13
CA ARG A 66 2.38 -0.37 2.31
C ARG A 66 3.18 -1.65 2.55
N LEU A 67 3.57 -2.38 1.51
CA LEU A 67 4.31 -3.64 1.68
C LEU A 67 5.65 -3.46 2.43
N PRO A 68 6.50 -2.47 2.09
CA PRO A 68 7.69 -2.19 2.87
C PRO A 68 7.40 -1.80 4.33
N ALA A 69 6.38 -0.96 4.56
CA ALA A 69 5.99 -0.55 5.91
C ALA A 69 5.52 -1.75 6.77
N LEU A 70 4.81 -2.70 6.18
CA LEU A 70 4.45 -3.97 6.83
C LEU A 70 5.69 -4.80 7.17
N ARG A 71 6.62 -4.97 6.22
CA ARG A 71 7.86 -5.74 6.46
C ARG A 71 8.72 -5.12 7.56
N GLU A 72 8.82 -3.79 7.60
CA GLU A 72 9.54 -3.08 8.66
C GLU A 72 8.90 -3.32 10.03
N GLU A 73 7.56 -3.28 10.10
CA GLU A 73 6.85 -3.60 11.33
C GLU A 73 7.09 -5.04 11.77
N GLU A 74 6.95 -6.01 10.86
CA GLU A 74 7.22 -7.43 11.12
C GLU A 74 8.64 -7.65 11.66
N GLU A 75 9.64 -7.03 11.05
CA GLU A 75 11.02 -7.11 11.49
C GLU A 75 11.20 -6.53 12.90
N GLN A 76 10.63 -5.36 13.15
CA GLN A 76 10.73 -4.70 14.45
C GLN A 76 10.04 -5.52 15.55
N LYS A 77 8.86 -6.10 15.28
CA LYS A 77 8.18 -7.00 16.23
C LYS A 77 9.01 -8.26 16.49
N ARG A 78 9.58 -8.86 15.45
CA ARG A 78 10.45 -10.05 15.56
C ARG A 78 11.69 -9.76 16.42
N MET A 79 12.38 -8.67 16.15
CA MET A 79 13.58 -8.28 16.91
C MET A 79 13.28 -7.99 18.37
N THR A 80 12.18 -7.28 18.64
CA THR A 80 11.74 -6.99 20.01
C THR A 80 11.40 -8.29 20.75
N THR A 81 10.61 -9.17 20.13
CA THR A 81 10.22 -10.45 20.74
C THR A 81 11.43 -11.34 21.01
N SER A 82 12.37 -11.41 20.06
CA SER A 82 13.62 -12.18 20.21
C SER A 82 14.48 -11.66 21.38
N ARG A 83 14.60 -10.34 21.53
CA ARG A 83 15.34 -9.72 22.64
C ARG A 83 14.73 -10.08 23.99
N GLU A 84 13.41 -9.99 24.12
CA GLU A 84 12.71 -10.28 25.39
C GLU A 84 12.73 -11.78 25.71
N MET A 85 12.65 -12.64 24.69
CA MET A 85 12.86 -14.08 24.85
C MET A 85 14.28 -14.38 25.37
N LYS A 86 15.31 -13.73 24.81
CA LYS A 86 16.70 -13.89 25.28
C LYS A 86 16.87 -13.42 26.71
N ARG A 87 16.31 -12.27 27.07
CA ARG A 87 16.33 -11.74 28.44
C ARG A 87 15.67 -12.71 29.42
N THR A 88 14.51 -13.26 29.06
CA THR A 88 13.80 -14.26 29.86
C THR A 88 14.64 -15.52 30.04
N GLN A 89 15.30 -15.99 28.98
CA GLN A 89 16.18 -17.15 29.04
C GLN A 89 17.38 -16.91 29.97
N GLU A 90 17.99 -15.74 29.94
CA GLU A 90 19.08 -15.36 30.84
C GLU A 90 18.61 -15.31 32.31
N GLN A 91 17.42 -14.77 32.57
CA GLN A 91 16.82 -14.75 33.91
C GLN A 91 16.55 -16.18 34.42
N ILE A 92 16.01 -17.07 33.58
CA ILE A 92 15.78 -18.48 33.92
C ILE A 92 17.10 -19.20 34.23
N SER A 93 18.15 -18.96 33.44
CA SER A 93 19.48 -19.54 33.69
C SER A 93 20.04 -19.05 35.03
N SER A 94 19.99 -17.74 35.32
CA SER A 94 20.46 -17.18 36.58
C SER A 94 19.68 -17.69 37.81
N LEU A 95 18.37 -17.88 37.65
CA LEU A 95 17.51 -18.51 38.65
C LEU A 95 17.91 -19.96 38.89
N SER A 96 18.10 -20.72 37.82
CA SER A 96 18.53 -22.13 37.89
C SER A 96 19.88 -22.27 38.59
N ASP A 97 20.87 -21.43 38.24
CA ASP A 97 22.17 -21.43 38.90
C ASP A 97 22.07 -21.12 40.40
N SER A 98 21.19 -20.19 40.77
CA SER A 98 20.96 -19.83 42.17
C SER A 98 20.23 -20.93 42.94
N LEU A 99 19.29 -21.63 42.30
CA LEU A 99 18.63 -22.83 42.85
C LEU A 99 19.64 -23.95 43.11
N SER A 100 20.45 -24.28 42.10
CA SER A 100 21.50 -25.29 42.24
C SER A 100 22.49 -24.94 43.35
N ALA A 101 22.93 -23.68 43.44
CA ALA A 101 23.83 -23.25 44.52
C ALA A 101 23.23 -23.44 45.92
N VAL A 102 21.92 -23.16 46.07
CA VAL A 102 21.20 -23.39 47.34
C VAL A 102 21.09 -24.87 47.64
N GLU A 103 20.73 -25.69 46.65
CA GLU A 103 20.63 -27.15 46.80
C GLU A 103 21.98 -27.77 47.17
N ASP A 104 23.06 -27.34 46.52
CA ASP A 104 24.43 -27.79 46.78
C ASP A 104 24.86 -27.45 48.21
N VAL A 105 24.71 -26.18 48.63
CA VAL A 105 25.10 -25.75 49.98
C VAL A 105 24.31 -26.49 51.04
N ARG A 106 23.02 -26.76 50.80
CA ARG A 106 22.16 -27.50 51.73
C ARG A 106 22.62 -28.95 51.95
N GLN A 107 23.33 -29.55 51.01
CA GLN A 107 23.84 -30.93 51.10
C GLN A 107 25.25 -31.03 51.72
N LYS A 108 25.93 -29.90 51.96
CA LYS A 108 27.29 -29.87 52.52
C LYS A 108 27.29 -30.20 54.02
N ASP A 109 28.46 -30.59 54.53
CA ASP A 109 28.68 -30.77 55.96
C ASP A 109 28.55 -29.44 56.73
N ASN A 110 28.37 -29.52 58.05
CA ASN A 110 28.09 -28.36 58.90
C ASN A 110 29.12 -27.24 58.80
N VAL A 111 30.42 -27.56 58.69
CA VAL A 111 31.48 -26.52 58.67
C VAL A 111 31.48 -25.81 57.33
N THR A 112 31.36 -26.56 56.23
CA THR A 112 31.32 -25.99 54.87
C THR A 112 30.01 -25.26 54.57
N PHE A 113 28.89 -25.71 55.17
CA PHE A 113 27.62 -25.00 55.11
C PHE A 113 27.73 -23.62 55.75
N LEU A 114 28.21 -23.55 57.00
CA LEU A 114 28.32 -22.28 57.74
C LEU A 114 29.25 -21.28 57.04
N SER A 115 30.32 -21.74 56.38
CA SER A 115 31.24 -20.85 55.67
C SER A 115 30.70 -20.30 54.35
N SER A 116 29.71 -20.95 53.72
CA SER A 116 29.15 -20.56 52.41
C SER A 116 27.72 -20.01 52.46
N TYR A 117 27.10 -20.01 53.63
CA TYR A 117 25.71 -19.62 53.83
C TYR A 117 25.44 -18.15 53.48
N GLU A 118 26.25 -17.21 53.99
CA GLU A 118 26.03 -15.77 53.80
C GLU A 118 26.11 -15.36 52.31
N ASP A 119 27.10 -15.89 51.59
CA ASP A 119 27.27 -15.65 50.15
C ASP A 119 26.08 -16.17 49.36
N THR A 120 25.66 -17.40 49.65
CA THR A 120 24.53 -18.05 48.97
C THR A 120 23.23 -17.32 49.28
N GLN A 121 22.99 -16.95 50.54
CA GLN A 121 21.81 -16.20 50.95
C GLN A 121 21.75 -14.83 50.26
N THR A 122 22.88 -14.12 50.18
CA THR A 122 22.96 -12.82 49.52
C THR A 122 22.60 -12.94 48.05
N ARG A 123 23.16 -13.93 47.34
CA ARG A 123 22.83 -14.22 45.94
C ARG A 123 21.36 -14.55 45.75
N THR A 124 20.79 -15.40 46.61
CA THR A 124 19.36 -15.76 46.54
C THR A 124 18.48 -14.53 46.72
N ARG A 125 18.77 -13.65 47.70
CA ARG A 125 18.00 -12.41 47.92
C ARG A 125 18.05 -11.46 46.72
N ILE A 126 19.24 -11.31 46.11
CA ILE A 126 19.38 -10.51 44.88
C ILE A 126 18.47 -11.09 43.80
N GLN A 127 18.52 -12.40 43.57
CA GLN A 127 17.73 -13.05 42.54
C GLN A 127 16.21 -12.97 42.82
N SER A 128 15.77 -13.07 44.08
CA SER A 128 14.36 -12.90 44.47
C SER A 128 13.83 -11.47 44.32
N SER A 129 14.73 -10.48 44.24
CA SER A 129 14.36 -9.07 44.02
C SER A 129 14.29 -8.68 42.54
N VAL A 130 14.70 -9.57 41.63
CA VAL A 130 14.61 -9.34 40.19
C VAL A 130 13.14 -9.38 39.76
N SER A 131 12.69 -8.35 39.04
CA SER A 131 11.32 -8.29 38.52
C SER A 131 11.04 -9.41 37.52
N ASP A 132 9.80 -9.89 37.55
CA ASP A 132 9.30 -10.88 36.60
C ASP A 132 9.40 -10.37 35.15
N PRO A 133 9.64 -11.27 34.18
CA PRO A 133 9.57 -10.93 32.77
C PRO A 133 8.18 -10.37 32.43
N GLN A 134 8.13 -9.21 31.77
CA GLN A 134 6.87 -8.64 31.30
C GLN A 134 6.50 -9.16 29.92
N LEU A 135 5.19 -9.34 29.70
CA LEU A 135 4.67 -9.58 28.36
C LEU A 135 4.89 -8.34 27.49
N VAL A 136 5.42 -8.55 26.28
CA VAL A 136 5.63 -7.48 25.31
C VAL A 136 4.28 -7.04 24.77
N SER A 137 3.76 -5.92 25.28
CA SER A 137 2.58 -5.28 24.70
C SER A 137 2.88 -4.84 23.27
N GLY A 138 1.97 -5.15 22.35
CA GLY A 138 2.13 -4.84 20.94
C GLY A 138 3.12 -5.74 20.20
N ALA A 139 3.26 -7.01 20.58
CA ALA A 139 4.05 -7.99 19.80
C ALA A 139 3.40 -8.35 18.45
N LEU A 140 2.09 -8.14 18.32
CA LEU A 140 1.32 -8.42 17.11
C LEU A 140 1.45 -7.30 16.09
N ILE A 141 1.28 -7.67 14.82
CA ILE A 141 1.15 -6.74 13.71
C ILE A 141 -0.17 -5.98 13.83
N ASP A 142 -0.11 -4.67 13.63
CA ASP A 142 -1.29 -3.82 13.51
C ASP A 142 -1.92 -4.00 12.12
N VAL A 143 -2.68 -5.09 11.98
CA VAL A 143 -3.37 -5.43 10.73
C VAL A 143 -4.31 -4.31 10.29
N ALA A 144 -4.97 -3.65 11.23
CA ALA A 144 -5.87 -2.54 10.93
C ALA A 144 -5.10 -1.39 10.29
N LYS A 145 -3.98 -0.95 10.87
CA LYS A 145 -3.12 0.09 10.30
C LYS A 145 -2.71 -0.18 8.84
N HIS A 146 -2.44 -1.44 8.48
CA HIS A 146 -2.00 -1.79 7.12
C HIS A 146 -3.15 -2.03 6.14
N LEU A 147 -4.33 -2.41 6.63
CA LEU A 147 -5.50 -2.70 5.79
C LEU A 147 -6.55 -1.59 5.77
N ASP A 148 -6.43 -0.58 6.63
CA ASP A 148 -7.41 0.50 6.69
C ASP A 148 -7.48 1.24 5.36
N ASN A 149 -8.70 1.60 4.95
CA ASN A 149 -9.03 2.16 3.64
C ASN A 149 -8.81 1.24 2.42
N LEU A 150 -8.39 -0.02 2.56
CA LEU A 150 -8.43 -0.98 1.42
C LEU A 150 -9.86 -1.42 1.08
N SER A 151 -10.82 -1.18 1.96
CA SER A 151 -12.24 -1.46 1.75
C SER A 151 -12.91 -0.43 0.83
N PHE A 152 -12.29 -0.14 -0.30
CA PHE A 152 -12.97 0.62 -1.35
C PHE A 152 -14.14 -0.23 -1.87
N ARG A 153 -15.37 0.28 -1.68
CA ARG A 153 -16.46 0.00 -2.63
C ARG A 153 -16.13 0.79 -3.89
N VAL A 154 -15.49 0.12 -4.85
CA VAL A 154 -15.40 0.59 -6.25
C VAL A 154 -16.77 0.48 -6.90
#